data_AF-A0A834GXB7-F1
#
_entry.id   AF-A0A834GXB7-F1
#
_cell.length_a   1.000
_cell.length_b   1.000
_cell.length_c   1.000
_cell.angle_alpha   90.00
_cell.angle_beta   90.00
_cell.angle_gamma   90.00
#
_symmetry.space_group_name_H-M   'P 1'
#
loop_
_entity.id
_entity.type
_entity.pdbx_description
1 polymer ?
#
loop_
_entity_poly.entity_id
_entity_poly.type
_entity_poly.pdbx_seq_one_letter_code
_entity_poly.pdbx_strand_id
1 'polypeptide(L)' 'MWGFITTANVLGSITIKTGEILLFPRGLVHFRKNNGKVPAAVIAAFNSQLPGTQSIAATLFAAMPTVLDHVF' A
#
# COMPACT_ATOMS: atom_id res chain seq x y z
N MET A 1 -1.93 -9.10 7.21
CA MET A 1 -2.41 -9.26 5.82
C MET A 1 -1.80 -8.19 4.94
N TRP A 2 -1.32 -8.61 3.78
CA TRP A 2 -0.89 -7.76 2.69
C TRP A 2 -1.92 -7.86 1.55
N GLY A 3 -2.20 -6.77 0.88
CA GLY A 3 -3.06 -6.76 -0.30
C GLY A 3 -2.57 -5.78 -1.36
N PHE A 4 -2.88 -6.06 -2.62
CA PHE A 4 -2.61 -5.17 -3.76
C PHE A 4 -3.70 -5.30 -4.82
N ILE A 5 -3.86 -4.24 -5.61
CA ILE A 5 -4.81 -4.19 -6.72
C ILE A 5 -4.03 -4.34 -8.02
N THR A 6 -4.39 -5.32 -8.84
CA THR A 6 -3.78 -5.51 -10.16
C THR A 6 -4.26 -4.43 -11.13
N THR A 7 -3.60 -4.31 -12.28
CA THR A 7 -4.03 -3.40 -13.36
C THR A 7 -5.40 -3.77 -13.96
N ALA A 8 -5.90 -4.98 -13.70
CA ALA A 8 -7.26 -5.41 -14.04
C ALA A 8 -8.28 -5.11 -12.91
N ASN A 9 -7.92 -4.29 -11.92
CA ASN A 9 -8.72 -3.96 -10.74
C ASN A 9 -9.13 -5.17 -9.88
N VAL A 10 -8.30 -6.22 -9.89
CA VAL A 10 -8.53 -7.42 -9.07
C VAL A 10 -7.70 -7.33 -7.79
N LEU A 11 -8.33 -7.66 -6.65
CA LEU A 11 -7.65 -7.75 -5.36
C LEU A 11 -6.86 -9.06 -5.26
N GLY A 12 -5.54 -8.95 -5.12
CA GLY A 12 -4.68 -10.02 -4.60
C GLY A 12 -4.40 -9.79 -3.13
N SER A 13 -4.52 -10.80 -2.28
CA SER A 13 -4.20 -10.67 -0.85
C SER A 13 -3.61 -11.93 -0.24
N ILE A 14 -2.76 -11.76 0.76
CA ILE A 14 -2.06 -12.84 1.46
C ILE A 14 -1.87 -12.51 2.94
N THR A 15 -1.99 -13.51 3.81
CA THR A 15 -1.63 -13.38 5.23
C THR A 15 -0.20 -13.87 5.42
N ILE A 16 0.70 -12.95 5.74
CA ILE A 16 2.10 -13.23 6.05
C ILE A 16 2.32 -13.42 7.55
N LYS A 17 3.24 -14.31 7.90
CA LYS A 17 3.72 -14.60 9.26
C LYS A 17 5.18 -14.19 9.42
N THR A 18 5.65 -14.16 10.66
CA THR A 18 7.07 -13.89 10.97
C THR A 18 7.99 -14.87 10.23
N GLY A 19 9.00 -14.33 9.55
CA GLY A 19 9.96 -15.10 8.76
C GLY A 19 9.59 -15.28 7.30
N GLU A 20 8.35 -15.01 6.91
CA GLU A 20 7.93 -15.05 5.50
C GLU A 20 8.30 -13.76 4.78
N ILE A 21 8.66 -13.89 3.51
CA ILE A 21 9.03 -12.77 2.63
C ILE A 21 7.99 -12.67 1.52
N LEU A 22 7.60 -11.44 1.19
CA LEU A 22 6.72 -11.14 0.09
C LEU A 22 7.37 -10.10 -0.83
N LEU A 23 7.23 -10.30 -2.14
CA LEU A 23 7.55 -9.30 -3.14
C LEU A 23 6.25 -8.64 -3.62
N PHE A 24 6.21 -7.31 -3.67
CA PHE A 24 5.09 -6.57 -4.24
C PHE A 24 5.50 -5.93 -5.57
N PRO A 25 4.63 -5.94 -6.59
CA PRO A 25 4.94 -5.32 -7.88
C PRO A 25 5.09 -3.80 -7.76
N ARG A 26 6.04 -3.24 -8.52
CA ARG A 26 6.26 -1.78 -8.59
C ARG A 26 5.03 -1.09 -9.19
N GLY A 27 4.63 0.03 -8.58
CA GLY A 27 3.61 0.93 -9.12
C GLY A 27 2.15 0.51 -8.87
N LEU A 28 1.90 -0.67 -8.29
CA LEU A 28 0.56 -1.08 -7.91
C LEU A 28 0.16 -0.52 -6.54
N VAL A 29 -1.11 -0.15 -6.42
CA VAL A 29 -1.73 0.18 -5.13
C VAL A 29 -1.67 -1.06 -4.25
N HIS A 30 -1.10 -0.91 -3.05
CA HIS A 30 -1.00 -1.98 -2.07
C HIS A 30 -1.23 -1.44 -0.67
N PHE A 31 -1.60 -2.33 0.24
CA PHE A 31 -1.90 -2.01 1.62
C PHE A 31 -1.49 -3.14 2.57
N ARG A 32 -1.37 -2.77 3.85
CA ARG A 32 -1.08 -3.68 4.95
C ARG A 32 -2.14 -3.51 6.01
N LYS A 33 -2.61 -4.62 6.58
CA LYS A 33 -3.52 -4.65 7.72
C LYS A 33 -3.01 -5.63 8.76
N ASN A 34 -2.83 -5.18 10.00
CA ASN A 34 -2.61 -6.08 11.12
C ASN A 34 -3.96 -6.73 11.49
N ASN A 35 -4.07 -8.05 11.31
CA ASN A 35 -5.27 -8.81 11.67
C ASN A 35 -5.15 -9.44 13.08
N GLY A 36 -3.99 -9.33 13.72
CA GLY A 36 -3.75 -9.83 15.07
C GLY A 36 -4.20 -8.85 16.15
N LYS A 37 -4.18 -9.32 17.40
CA LYS A 37 -4.49 -8.51 18.59
C LYS A 37 -3.27 -7.82 19.20
N VAL A 38 -2.07 -8.16 18.72
CA VAL A 38 -0.80 -7.62 19.21
C VAL A 38 -0.13 -6.77 18.12
N PRO A 39 0.74 -5.81 18.48
CA PRO A 39 1.51 -5.04 17.51
C PRO A 39 2.28 -5.94 16.55
N ALA A 40 2.35 -5.53 15.27
CA ALA A 40 3.09 -6.22 14.22
C ALA A 40 3.97 -5.21 13.47
N ALA A 41 5.16 -5.65 13.06
CA ALA A 41 6.11 -4.84 12.30
C ALA A 41 6.57 -5.61 11.06
N VAL A 42 6.96 -4.86 10.03
CA VAL A 42 7.55 -5.41 8.80
C VAL A 42 8.74 -4.56 8.39
N ILE A 43 9.76 -5.20 7.84
CA ILE A 43 10.91 -4.53 7.21
C ILE A 43 10.64 -4.53 5.70
N ALA A 44 10.73 -3.37 5.06
CA ALA A 44 10.57 -3.22 3.62
C ALA A 44 11.89 -2.76 3.00
N ALA A 45 12.24 -3.34 1.85
CA ALA A 45 13.39 -2.95 1.05
C ALA A 45 12.94 -2.61 -0.37
N PHE A 46 13.63 -1.66 -1.00
CA PHE A 46 13.33 -1.20 -2.34
C PHE A 46 14.56 -1.27 -3.22
N ASN A 47 14.37 -1.56 -4.50
CA ASN A 47 15.46 -1.57 -5.49
C ASN A 47 15.74 -0.18 -6.09
N SER A 48 15.38 0.88 -5.39
CA SER A 48 15.66 2.28 -5.74
C SER A 48 16.12 2.99 -4.48
N GLN A 49 17.12 3.87 -4.63
CA GLN A 49 17.53 4.79 -3.56
C GLN A 49 16.47 5.87 -3.31
N LEU A 50 15.60 6.12 -4.30
CA LEU A 50 14.51 7.08 -4.26
C LEU A 50 13.19 6.37 -4.61
N PRO A 51 12.66 5.49 -3.74
CA PRO A 51 11.47 4.71 -4.05
C PRO A 51 10.20 5.57 -4.07
N GLY A 52 10.17 6.65 -3.29
CA GLY A 52 8.97 7.46 -3.06
C GLY A 52 7.86 6.65 -2.37
N THR A 53 6.85 7.35 -1.83
CA THR A 53 5.61 6.73 -1.36
C THR A 53 4.50 7.75 -1.51
N GLN A 54 3.35 7.30 -2.03
CA GLN A 54 2.15 8.11 -2.12
C GLN A 54 1.03 7.45 -1.33
N SER A 55 0.46 8.20 -0.40
CA SER A 55 -0.71 7.76 0.36
C SER A 55 -1.96 8.14 -0.42
N ILE A 56 -2.67 7.15 -0.96
CA ILE A 56 -3.84 7.40 -1.84
C ILE A 56 -4.86 8.33 -1.18
N ALA A 57 -5.26 8.05 0.07
CA ALA A 57 -6.26 8.88 0.76
C ALA A 57 -5.77 10.32 0.98
N ALA A 58 -4.50 10.51 1.38
CA ALA A 58 -3.97 11.85 1.60
C ALA A 58 -3.78 12.61 0.29
N THR A 59 -3.25 11.95 -0.75
CA THR A 59 -3.08 12.54 -2.08
C THR A 59 -4.42 12.94 -2.70
N LEU A 60 -5.50 12.21 -2.42
CA LEU A 60 -6.80 12.49 -3.01
C LEU A 60 -7.62 13.51 -2.20
N PHE A 61 -7.66 13.38 -0.87
CA PHE A 61 -8.57 14.14 -0.01
C PHE A 61 -7.89 15.23 0.83
N ALA A 62 -6.56 15.27 0.87
CA ALA A 62 -5.78 16.25 1.64
C ALA A 62 -4.68 16.90 0.79
N ALA A 63 -4.84 16.92 -0.53
CA ALA A 63 -3.94 17.62 -1.44
C ALA A 63 -3.91 19.12 -1.16
N MET A 64 -2.81 19.77 -1.54
CA MET A 64 -2.68 21.22 -1.47
C MET A 64 -2.16 21.75 -2.82
N PRO A 65 -2.95 22.55 -3.56
CA PRO A 65 -4.36 22.87 -3.29
C PRO A 65 -5.27 21.63 -3.31
N THR A 66 -6.42 21.71 -2.62
CA THR A 66 -7.39 20.62 -2.54
C THR A 66 -7.93 20.27 -3.93
N VAL A 67 -8.18 18.99 -4.18
CA VAL A 67 -8.91 18.55 -5.37
C VAL A 67 -10.33 19.14 -5.32
N LEU A 68 -10.79 19.73 -6.44
CA LEU A 68 -12.08 20.40 -6.49
C LEU A 68 -13.22 19.39 -6.30
N ASP A 69 -14.23 19.75 -5.50
CA ASP A 69 -15.32 18.84 -5.12
C ASP A 69 -16.07 18.23 -6.32
N HIS A 70 -16.12 18.91 -7.46
CA HIS A 70 -16.80 18.44 -8.67
C HIS A 70 -16.00 17.42 -9.50
N VAL A 71 -14.79 17.06 -9.08
CA VAL A 71 -13.96 16.02 -9.72
C VAL A 71 -14.32 14.62 -9.20
N PHE A 72 -14.92 14.54 -8.00
CA PHE A 72 -15.42 13.31 -7.37
C PHE A 72 -16.87 13.04 -7.74
#